data_AF-A0A356Z5M6-F1
#
_entry.id   AF-A0A356Z5M6-F1
#
_cell.length_a   1.000
_cell.length_b   1.000
_cell.length_c   1.000
_cell.angle_alpha   90.00
_cell.angle_beta   90.00
_cell.angle_gamma   90.00
#
_symmetry.space_group_name_H-M   'P 1'
#
loop_
_entity.id
_entity.type
_entity.pdbx_description
1 polymer ?
#
loop_
_entity_poly.entity_id
_entity_poly.type
_entity_poly.pdbx_seq_one_letter_code
_entity_poly.pdbx_strand_id
1 'polypeptide(L)'
;MKTGIDLTAIPKDPEKMLLDMNNIPGGGGDLFETLREKSIIQVLKNDQMNRPLPGIDFAQISNVGLVDGRLHVQIKWTGTGIDDHGFLYLTNTAGEVIHPTNVSFGTDAYGNTQYGDKYEENIFDIDAGQLDQFKLKGDFFTNGSYVQGKWRTTFKIAAVSQTKQADCSIDLENMKIKRVSISPLGITLLGSGQPEGPADKINVAVAMLDGSVRKFESAATYRDDGKIIIKYMPDSPLKVEDVRELHINGNVIKYK
;
A
#
# COMPACT_ATOMS: atom_id res chain seq x y z
N MET A 1 -14.67 13.37 -5.64
CA MET A 1 -16.10 13.71 -5.93
C MET A 1 -17.07 13.13 -4.89
N LYS A 2 -18.33 13.60 -4.76
CA LYS A 2 -19.35 12.96 -3.91
C LYS A 2 -19.95 11.73 -4.60
N THR A 3 -20.18 10.64 -3.86
CA THR A 3 -20.73 9.40 -4.43
C THR A 3 -22.26 9.41 -4.57
N GLY A 4 -22.96 10.27 -3.83
CA GLY A 4 -24.43 10.33 -3.82
C GLY A 4 -25.09 9.35 -2.85
N ILE A 5 -24.32 8.57 -2.08
CA ILE A 5 -24.84 7.74 -1.00
C ILE A 5 -25.22 8.60 0.21
N ASP A 6 -26.44 8.41 0.71
CA ASP A 6 -26.88 8.95 2.00
C ASP A 6 -26.50 7.98 3.12
N LEU A 7 -25.49 8.33 3.91
CA LEU A 7 -24.99 7.49 5.00
C LEU A 7 -25.99 7.36 6.16
N THR A 8 -26.99 8.24 6.27
CA THR A 8 -27.99 8.17 7.34
C THR A 8 -29.10 7.15 7.06
N ALA A 9 -29.19 6.67 5.83
CA ALA A 9 -30.23 5.75 5.37
C ALA A 9 -29.69 4.35 5.02
N ILE A 10 -28.50 3.98 5.49
CA ILE A 10 -27.88 2.70 5.15
C ILE A 10 -28.43 1.53 6.00
N PRO A 11 -28.42 0.29 5.48
CA PRO A 11 -28.79 -0.89 6.24
C PRO A 11 -27.90 -1.11 7.47
N LYS A 12 -28.53 -1.31 8.64
CA LYS A 12 -27.83 -1.65 9.89
C LYS A 12 -27.50 -3.14 10.01
N ASP A 13 -28.20 -3.99 9.27
CA ASP A 13 -27.93 -5.43 9.15
C ASP A 13 -28.05 -5.83 7.67
N PRO A 14 -27.04 -5.52 6.85
CA PRO A 14 -27.01 -5.92 5.46
C PRO A 14 -26.81 -7.44 5.32
N GLU A 15 -27.20 -7.99 4.17
CA GLU A 15 -26.72 -9.32 3.78
C GLU A 15 -25.19 -9.31 3.66
N LYS A 16 -24.59 -10.41 4.12
CA LYS A 16 -23.13 -10.57 4.24
C LYS A 16 -22.68 -11.84 3.55
N MET A 17 -21.39 -11.91 3.24
CA MET A 17 -20.72 -13.12 2.79
C MET A 17 -19.36 -13.26 3.48
N LEU A 18 -18.82 -14.46 3.49
CA LEU A 18 -17.50 -14.74 4.05
C LEU A 18 -16.43 -14.46 3.00
N LEU A 19 -15.33 -13.87 3.42
CA LEU A 19 -14.11 -13.69 2.62
C LEU A 19 -12.94 -14.34 3.35
N ASP A 20 -12.18 -15.17 2.63
CA ASP A 20 -10.91 -15.74 3.11
C ASP A 20 -9.75 -14.79 2.80
N MET A 21 -9.19 -14.18 3.84
CA MET A 21 -8.07 -13.24 3.79
C MET A 21 -6.75 -13.90 3.37
N ASN A 22 -6.68 -15.23 3.30
CA ASN A 22 -5.54 -15.94 2.71
C ASN A 22 -5.67 -16.11 1.20
N ASN A 23 -6.82 -15.76 0.61
CA ASN A 23 -7.14 -15.92 -0.81
C ASN A 23 -7.57 -14.60 -1.47
N ILE A 24 -6.82 -13.52 -1.19
CA ILE A 24 -7.02 -12.18 -1.76
C ILE A 24 -5.75 -11.67 -2.46
N PRO A 25 -5.84 -10.79 -3.47
CA PRO A 25 -4.68 -10.13 -4.06
C PRO A 25 -4.00 -9.14 -3.11
N GLY A 26 -4.73 -8.56 -2.16
CA GLY A 26 -4.20 -7.62 -1.18
C GLY A 26 -5.23 -6.61 -0.71
N GLY A 27 -4.71 -5.60 -0.02
CA GLY A 27 -5.46 -4.49 0.56
C GLY A 27 -4.50 -3.57 1.31
N GLY A 28 -5.04 -2.60 2.04
CA GLY A 28 -4.25 -1.63 2.78
C GLY A 28 -5.07 -0.91 3.85
N GLY A 29 -4.39 -0.09 4.64
CA GLY A 29 -4.97 0.65 5.77
C GLY A 29 -4.72 -0.01 7.13
N ASP A 30 -5.04 0.73 8.19
CA ASP A 30 -4.57 0.44 9.56
C ASP A 30 -5.11 -0.89 10.12
N LEU A 31 -6.29 -1.33 9.69
CA LEU A 31 -6.90 -2.59 10.16
C LEU A 31 -6.48 -3.81 9.33
N PHE A 32 -5.72 -3.65 8.24
CA PHE A 32 -5.50 -4.72 7.27
C PHE A 32 -4.85 -5.97 7.90
N GLU A 33 -3.79 -5.80 8.70
CA GLU A 33 -3.14 -6.93 9.37
C GLU A 33 -4.07 -7.60 10.38
N THR A 34 -4.86 -6.83 11.14
CA THR A 34 -5.86 -7.37 12.07
C THR A 34 -6.95 -8.17 11.35
N LEU A 35 -7.38 -7.73 10.15
CA LEU A 35 -8.33 -8.50 9.34
C LEU A 35 -7.69 -9.79 8.84
N ARG A 36 -6.42 -9.73 8.41
CA ARG A 36 -5.68 -10.89 7.93
C ARG A 36 -5.49 -11.96 9.00
N GLU A 37 -5.19 -11.57 10.24
CA GLU A 37 -5.07 -12.46 11.39
C GLU A 37 -6.36 -13.26 11.67
N LYS A 38 -7.54 -12.69 11.38
CA LYS A 38 -8.83 -13.39 11.54
C LYS A 38 -9.02 -14.54 10.56
N SER A 39 -8.22 -14.62 9.49
CA SER A 39 -8.34 -15.56 8.36
C SER A 39 -9.65 -15.44 7.58
N ILE A 40 -10.81 -15.55 8.22
CA ILE A 40 -12.13 -15.36 7.60
C ILE A 40 -12.79 -14.12 8.18
N ILE A 41 -13.26 -13.21 7.30
CA ILE A 41 -14.01 -12.01 7.68
C ILE A 41 -15.40 -11.97 7.02
N GLN A 42 -16.30 -11.17 7.58
CA GLN A 42 -17.57 -10.84 6.94
C GLN A 42 -17.41 -9.57 6.09
N VAL A 43 -17.84 -9.65 4.85
CA VAL A 43 -17.94 -8.52 3.92
C VAL A 43 -19.38 -8.38 3.43
N LEU A 44 -19.73 -7.24 2.88
CA LEU A 44 -21.05 -7.02 2.29
C LEU A 44 -21.34 -8.05 1.18
N LYS A 45 -22.58 -8.54 1.12
CA LYS A 45 -23.02 -9.36 -0.01
C LYS A 45 -22.99 -8.51 -1.28
N ASN A 46 -22.36 -9.02 -2.32
CA ASN A 46 -22.16 -8.26 -3.54
C ASN A 46 -23.48 -7.90 -4.24
N ASP A 47 -23.47 -6.74 -4.91
CA ASP A 47 -24.48 -6.30 -5.86
C ASP A 47 -25.91 -6.17 -5.29
N GLN A 48 -26.08 -5.89 -3.99
CA GLN A 48 -27.40 -5.66 -3.39
C GLN A 48 -27.95 -4.24 -3.65
N MET A 49 -27.08 -3.27 -3.94
CA MET A 49 -27.47 -1.87 -4.14
C MET A 49 -27.22 -1.37 -5.57
N ASN A 50 -26.04 -1.67 -6.15
CA ASN A 50 -25.63 -1.27 -7.51
C ASN A 50 -25.89 0.21 -7.86
N ARG A 51 -25.33 1.13 -7.07
CA ARG A 51 -25.43 2.57 -7.35
C ARG A 51 -24.31 3.04 -8.26
N PRO A 52 -24.62 3.63 -9.44
CA PRO A 52 -23.61 4.20 -10.31
C PRO A 52 -22.94 5.41 -9.64
N LEU A 53 -21.67 5.59 -9.95
CA LEU A 53 -20.90 6.75 -9.52
C LEU A 53 -21.08 7.90 -10.54
N PRO A 54 -21.39 9.14 -10.11
CA PRO A 54 -21.63 10.23 -11.05
C PRO A 54 -20.41 10.49 -11.96
N GLY A 55 -20.60 10.35 -13.28
CA GLY A 55 -19.54 10.59 -14.28
C GLY A 55 -18.48 9.50 -14.39
N ILE A 56 -18.67 8.34 -13.76
CA ILE A 56 -17.74 7.21 -13.78
C ILE A 56 -18.49 5.98 -14.30
N ASP A 57 -18.00 5.36 -15.38
CA ASP A 57 -18.59 4.19 -16.04
C ASP A 57 -17.80 2.88 -15.81
N PHE A 58 -16.62 2.98 -15.21
CA PHE A 58 -15.74 1.86 -14.90
C PHE A 58 -15.83 1.38 -13.44
N ALA A 59 -16.68 1.98 -12.62
CA ALA A 59 -16.87 1.59 -11.23
C ALA A 59 -18.28 1.95 -10.72
N GLN A 60 -18.77 1.19 -9.75
CA GLN A 60 -20.03 1.48 -9.05
C GLN A 60 -19.97 1.04 -7.59
N ILE A 61 -20.84 1.61 -6.74
CA ILE A 61 -21.04 1.13 -5.38
C ILE A 61 -21.96 -0.10 -5.44
N SER A 62 -21.41 -1.30 -5.23
CA SER A 62 -22.20 -2.53 -5.29
C SER A 62 -23.08 -2.70 -4.05
N ASN A 63 -22.60 -2.28 -2.88
CA ASN A 63 -23.35 -2.34 -1.62
C ASN A 63 -22.80 -1.37 -0.54
N VAL A 64 -23.60 -1.09 0.49
CA VAL A 64 -23.23 -0.29 1.68
C VAL A 64 -23.99 -0.83 2.89
N GLY A 65 -23.36 -0.83 4.06
CA GLY A 65 -24.06 -1.14 5.31
C GLY A 65 -23.13 -1.20 6.51
N LEU A 66 -23.70 -1.55 7.68
CA LEU A 66 -22.93 -1.79 8.90
C LEU A 66 -22.57 -3.27 9.05
N VAL A 67 -21.29 -3.57 9.23
CA VAL A 67 -20.80 -4.92 9.56
C VAL A 67 -19.91 -4.79 10.79
N ASP A 68 -20.19 -5.58 11.82
CA ASP A 68 -19.50 -5.51 13.12
C ASP A 68 -19.39 -4.09 13.71
N GLY A 69 -20.44 -3.27 13.51
CA GLY A 69 -20.51 -1.90 14.01
C GLY A 69 -19.71 -0.87 13.19
N ARG A 70 -19.04 -1.28 12.11
CA ARG A 70 -18.29 -0.40 11.22
C ARG A 70 -19.04 -0.13 9.93
N LEU A 71 -18.77 1.04 9.33
CA LEU A 71 -19.27 1.34 8.00
C LEU A 71 -18.47 0.58 6.95
N HIS A 72 -19.16 -0.23 6.17
CA HIS A 72 -18.63 -0.90 5.01
C HIS A 72 -19.22 -0.28 3.74
N VAL A 73 -18.37 -0.05 2.75
CA VAL A 73 -18.76 0.41 1.40
C VAL A 73 -18.04 -0.46 0.39
N GLN A 74 -18.79 -1.11 -0.49
CA GLN A 74 -18.22 -2.00 -1.48
C GLN A 74 -18.24 -1.35 -2.86
N ILE A 75 -17.07 -1.30 -3.51
CA ILE A 75 -16.93 -0.91 -4.91
C ILE A 75 -16.87 -2.17 -5.76
N LYS A 76 -17.50 -2.11 -6.93
CA LYS A 76 -17.28 -3.05 -8.02
C LYS A 76 -16.61 -2.32 -9.18
N TRP A 77 -15.49 -2.86 -9.61
CA TRP A 77 -14.77 -2.42 -10.79
C TRP A 77 -15.34 -3.11 -12.04
N THR A 78 -15.71 -2.32 -13.04
CA THR A 78 -16.32 -2.76 -14.29
C THR A 78 -15.56 -2.30 -15.54
N GLY A 79 -14.57 -1.43 -15.36
CA GLY A 79 -13.73 -0.92 -16.44
C GLY A 79 -12.83 -1.97 -17.06
N THR A 80 -12.44 -1.69 -18.30
CA THR A 80 -11.38 -2.40 -19.01
C THR A 80 -10.27 -1.45 -19.45
N GLY A 81 -10.28 -0.21 -18.96
CA GLY A 81 -9.20 0.74 -19.20
C GLY A 81 -7.88 0.24 -18.64
N ILE A 82 -6.78 0.73 -19.22
CA ILE A 82 -5.42 0.26 -18.90
C ILE A 82 -5.00 0.61 -17.46
N ASP A 83 -5.61 1.63 -16.89
CA ASP A 83 -5.32 2.10 -15.52
C ASP A 83 -6.54 2.81 -14.94
N ASP A 84 -7.70 2.13 -15.01
CA ASP A 84 -8.91 2.60 -14.34
C ASP A 84 -8.81 2.22 -12.85
N HIS A 85 -8.65 3.23 -11.99
CA HIS A 85 -8.53 3.02 -10.55
C HIS A 85 -9.16 4.17 -9.78
N GLY A 86 -9.24 4.01 -8.47
CA GLY A 86 -9.75 5.05 -7.58
C GLY A 86 -9.80 4.56 -6.15
N PHE A 87 -10.23 5.44 -5.27
CA PHE A 87 -10.41 5.10 -3.87
C PHE A 87 -11.55 5.91 -3.27
N LEU A 88 -12.14 5.37 -2.20
CA LEU A 88 -13.15 6.05 -1.41
C LEU A 88 -12.52 6.67 -0.16
N TYR A 89 -13.18 7.71 0.34
CA TYR A 89 -12.85 8.33 1.61
C TYR A 89 -14.08 9.02 2.19
N LEU A 90 -14.07 9.24 3.50
CA LEU A 90 -15.03 10.11 4.16
C LEU A 90 -14.43 11.49 4.34
N THR A 91 -15.31 12.49 4.36
CA THR A 91 -14.98 13.81 4.93
C THR A 91 -15.98 14.16 6.01
N ASN A 92 -15.48 14.62 7.17
CA ASN A 92 -16.32 15.11 8.25
C ASN A 92 -16.77 16.57 8.01
N THR A 93 -17.52 17.13 8.97
CA THR A 93 -18.00 18.53 8.92
C THR A 93 -16.88 19.57 8.97
N ALA A 94 -15.74 19.25 9.59
CA ALA A 94 -14.54 20.08 9.61
C ALA A 94 -13.71 19.98 8.32
N GLY A 95 -14.02 19.03 7.43
CA GLY A 95 -13.31 18.79 6.18
C GLY A 95 -12.13 17.83 6.28
N GLU A 96 -11.91 17.21 7.44
CA GLU A 96 -10.89 16.19 7.63
C GLU A 96 -11.22 14.94 6.80
N VAL A 97 -10.19 14.35 6.21
CA VAL A 97 -10.31 13.15 5.36
C VAL A 97 -10.02 11.92 6.19
N ILE A 98 -10.90 10.93 6.10
CA ILE A 98 -10.74 9.62 6.74
C ILE A 98 -10.67 8.57 5.65
N HIS A 99 -9.56 7.83 5.63
CA HIS A 99 -9.33 6.75 4.69
C HIS A 99 -9.82 5.42 5.27
N PRO A 100 -10.34 4.51 4.43
CA PRO A 100 -10.73 3.18 4.87
C PRO A 100 -9.51 2.26 4.99
N THR A 101 -9.70 1.15 5.70
CA THR A 101 -8.99 -0.09 5.37
C THR A 101 -9.71 -0.75 4.21
N ASN A 102 -8.99 -1.18 3.17
CA ASN A 102 -9.59 -1.86 2.03
C ASN A 102 -9.08 -3.29 1.83
N VAL A 103 -9.90 -4.11 1.19
CA VAL A 103 -9.57 -5.48 0.80
C VAL A 103 -10.17 -5.77 -0.57
N SER A 104 -9.34 -6.19 -1.53
CA SER A 104 -9.78 -6.55 -2.88
C SER A 104 -10.07 -8.05 -2.99
N PHE A 105 -11.10 -8.41 -3.75
CA PHE A 105 -11.48 -9.81 -3.98
C PHE A 105 -12.30 -9.97 -5.28
N GLY A 106 -12.39 -11.21 -5.76
CA GLY A 106 -13.23 -11.61 -6.88
C GLY A 106 -14.40 -12.49 -6.46
N THR A 107 -15.22 -12.90 -7.42
CA THR A 107 -16.26 -13.92 -7.21
C THR A 107 -16.27 -14.97 -8.29
N ASP A 108 -16.62 -16.21 -7.92
CA ASP A 108 -16.87 -17.29 -8.86
C ASP A 108 -18.23 -17.10 -9.57
N ALA A 109 -18.57 -18.05 -10.46
CA ALA A 109 -19.85 -18.05 -11.18
C ALA A 109 -21.08 -18.25 -10.28
N TYR A 110 -20.90 -18.70 -9.04
CA TYR A 110 -21.94 -18.93 -8.05
C TYR A 110 -22.07 -17.77 -7.05
N GLY A 111 -21.21 -16.75 -7.16
CA GLY A 111 -21.21 -15.58 -6.29
C GLY A 111 -20.55 -15.83 -4.93
N ASN A 112 -19.66 -16.83 -4.82
CA ASN A 112 -18.76 -17.00 -3.67
C ASN A 112 -17.48 -16.19 -3.88
N THR A 113 -16.86 -15.72 -2.79
CA THR A 113 -15.59 -14.99 -2.89
C THR A 113 -14.46 -15.88 -3.38
N GLN A 114 -13.56 -15.33 -4.18
CA GLN A 114 -12.31 -15.95 -4.61
C GLN A 114 -11.23 -14.88 -4.81
N TYR A 115 -10.01 -15.31 -5.10
CA TYR A 115 -8.95 -14.41 -5.56
C TYR A 115 -9.40 -13.63 -6.81
N GLY A 116 -9.18 -12.33 -6.79
CA GLY A 116 -9.50 -11.40 -7.87
C GLY A 116 -9.60 -9.97 -7.37
N ASP A 117 -9.81 -9.03 -8.27
CA ASP A 117 -9.77 -7.59 -8.04
C ASP A 117 -11.06 -6.88 -8.46
N LYS A 118 -12.12 -7.65 -8.73
CA LYS A 118 -13.39 -7.14 -9.24
C LYS A 118 -14.16 -6.33 -8.19
N TYR A 119 -14.02 -6.68 -6.91
CA TYR A 119 -14.65 -6.00 -5.80
C TYR A 119 -13.59 -5.49 -4.83
N GLU A 120 -13.87 -4.36 -4.20
CA GLU A 120 -13.08 -3.82 -3.10
C GLU A 120 -14.01 -3.46 -1.94
N GLU A 121 -13.82 -4.11 -0.80
CA GLU A 121 -14.50 -3.77 0.45
C GLU A 121 -13.74 -2.64 1.13
N ASN A 122 -14.38 -1.50 1.37
CA ASN A 122 -13.80 -0.36 2.09
C ASN A 122 -14.45 -0.25 3.48
N ILE A 123 -13.64 -0.38 4.53
CA ILE A 123 -14.04 -0.46 5.93
C ILE A 123 -13.56 0.80 6.66
N PHE A 124 -14.51 1.60 7.14
CA PHE A 124 -14.22 2.81 7.89
C PHE A 124 -14.36 2.55 9.40
N ASP A 125 -13.29 2.82 10.15
CA ASP A 125 -13.28 2.74 11.60
C ASP A 125 -13.82 4.04 12.21
N ILE A 126 -15.13 4.24 12.06
CA ILE A 126 -15.86 5.38 12.61
C ILE A 126 -17.03 4.89 13.45
N ASP A 127 -17.48 5.71 14.39
CA ASP A 127 -18.70 5.44 15.16
C ASP A 127 -19.93 5.50 14.23
N ALA A 128 -20.63 4.38 14.09
CA ALA A 128 -21.87 4.28 13.33
C ALA A 128 -22.98 5.23 13.86
N GLY A 129 -22.89 5.68 15.11
CA GLY A 129 -23.78 6.70 15.67
C GLY A 129 -23.57 8.11 15.11
N GLN A 130 -22.50 8.34 14.34
CA GLN A 130 -22.11 9.67 13.84
C GLN A 130 -22.11 9.77 12.30
N LEU A 131 -22.76 8.83 11.61
CA LEU A 131 -22.78 8.77 10.13
C LEU A 131 -23.31 10.05 9.47
N ASP A 132 -24.18 10.79 10.15
CA ASP A 132 -24.72 12.09 9.72
C ASP A 132 -23.67 13.21 9.64
N GLN A 133 -22.55 13.05 10.33
CA GLN A 133 -21.43 13.99 10.31
C GLN A 133 -20.48 13.78 9.13
N PHE A 134 -20.63 12.68 8.39
CA PHE A 134 -19.72 12.29 7.33
C PHE A 134 -20.37 12.35 5.94
N LYS A 135 -19.53 12.55 4.93
CA LYS A 135 -19.91 12.46 3.52
C LYS A 135 -18.98 11.48 2.82
N LEU A 136 -19.57 10.49 2.15
CA LEU A 136 -18.82 9.57 1.30
C LEU A 136 -18.43 10.25 -0.02
N LYS A 137 -17.13 10.18 -0.31
CA LYS A 137 -16.50 10.71 -1.50
C LYS A 137 -15.55 9.67 -2.08
N GLY A 138 -15.10 9.90 -3.29
CA GLY A 138 -14.02 9.13 -3.89
C GLY A 138 -13.37 9.89 -5.02
N ASP A 139 -12.11 9.59 -5.27
CA ASP A 139 -11.36 10.13 -6.40
C ASP A 139 -11.03 8.97 -7.33
N PHE A 140 -11.33 9.16 -8.62
CA PHE A 140 -11.30 8.13 -9.64
C PHE A 140 -10.51 8.65 -10.83
N PHE A 141 -9.66 7.78 -11.36
CA PHE A 141 -8.69 8.09 -12.39
C PHE A 141 -8.90 7.10 -13.53
N THR A 142 -8.87 7.64 -14.74
CA THR A 142 -8.85 6.85 -15.97
C THR A 142 -7.89 7.54 -16.92
N ASN A 143 -7.13 6.75 -17.67
CA ASN A 143 -6.20 7.28 -18.65
C ASN A 143 -6.85 7.31 -20.03
N GLY A 144 -7.21 8.51 -20.49
CA GLY A 144 -7.80 8.72 -21.81
C GLY A 144 -6.82 8.54 -22.98
N SER A 145 -5.51 8.46 -22.74
CA SER A 145 -4.51 8.32 -23.80
C SER A 145 -3.34 7.43 -23.39
N TYR A 146 -3.18 6.31 -24.08
CA TYR A 146 -2.02 5.44 -23.96
C TYR A 146 -1.49 5.06 -25.34
N VAL A 147 -0.18 4.82 -25.45
CA VAL A 147 0.45 4.41 -26.71
C VAL A 147 0.68 2.91 -26.68
N GLN A 148 -0.14 2.17 -27.44
CA GLN A 148 0.11 0.76 -27.68
C GLN A 148 1.31 0.58 -28.60
N GLY A 149 2.17 -0.38 -28.26
CA GLY A 149 3.35 -0.71 -29.05
C GLY A 149 3.97 -2.01 -28.57
N LYS A 150 4.78 -2.63 -29.43
CA LYS A 150 5.61 -3.78 -29.04
C LYS A 150 6.87 -3.27 -28.36
N TRP A 151 6.69 -2.68 -27.18
CA TRP A 151 7.79 -2.16 -26.38
C TRP A 151 8.67 -3.32 -25.94
N ARG A 152 9.94 -3.29 -26.35
CA ARG A 152 10.95 -4.25 -25.92
C ARG A 152 12.19 -3.47 -25.52
N THR A 153 12.55 -3.57 -24.25
CA THR A 153 13.83 -3.09 -23.74
C THR A 153 14.70 -4.30 -23.41
N THR A 154 16.00 -4.19 -23.66
CA THR A 154 16.98 -5.19 -23.24
C THR A 154 18.05 -4.45 -22.48
N PHE A 155 18.31 -4.88 -21.25
CA PHE A 155 19.41 -4.38 -20.44
C PHE A 155 20.32 -5.54 -20.07
N LYS A 156 21.63 -5.28 -19.98
CA LYS A 156 22.59 -6.24 -19.44
C LYS A 156 22.78 -5.91 -17.96
N ILE A 157 22.32 -6.79 -17.08
CA ILE A 157 22.77 -6.76 -15.69
C ILE A 157 24.16 -7.40 -15.68
N ALA A 158 25.21 -6.60 -15.52
CA ALA A 158 26.49 -7.18 -15.13
C ALA A 158 26.28 -7.90 -13.80
N ALA A 159 26.74 -9.15 -13.67
CA ALA A 159 26.62 -9.89 -12.42
C ALA A 159 27.07 -8.99 -11.27
N VAL A 160 26.24 -8.88 -10.23
CA VAL A 160 26.59 -8.17 -9.00
C VAL A 160 27.66 -9.00 -8.30
N SER A 161 28.89 -8.92 -8.78
CA SER A 161 30.03 -9.67 -8.24
C SER A 161 30.60 -9.01 -6.99
N GLN A 162 30.23 -7.76 -6.73
CA GLN A 162 30.73 -6.99 -5.60
C GLN A 162 29.57 -6.51 -4.73
N THR A 163 29.49 -7.09 -3.54
CA THR A 163 28.68 -6.54 -2.46
C THR A 163 29.58 -6.33 -1.25
N LYS A 164 29.38 -5.23 -0.54
CA LYS A 164 29.97 -4.99 0.78
C LYS A 164 28.89 -5.24 1.81
N GLN A 165 29.17 -6.00 2.86
CA GLN A 165 28.22 -6.24 3.95
C GLN A 165 28.89 -5.99 5.29
N ALA A 166 28.13 -5.49 6.24
CA ALA A 166 28.58 -5.32 7.61
C ALA A 166 27.41 -5.58 8.56
N ASP A 167 27.66 -6.37 9.60
CA ASP A 167 26.78 -6.38 10.77
C ASP A 167 26.98 -5.07 11.55
N CYS A 168 25.89 -4.54 12.09
CA CYS A 168 25.89 -3.31 12.87
C CYS A 168 24.81 -3.38 13.97
N SER A 169 24.80 -2.40 14.86
CA SER A 169 23.72 -2.22 15.83
C SER A 169 23.40 -0.74 15.88
N ILE A 170 22.57 -0.29 14.94
CA ILE A 170 22.10 1.10 14.91
C ILE A 170 20.69 1.11 15.47
N ASP A 171 20.52 1.79 16.60
CA ASP A 171 19.21 2.02 17.21
C ASP A 171 18.62 3.31 16.63
N LEU A 172 17.44 3.20 16.04
CA LEU A 172 16.67 4.26 15.40
C LEU A 172 15.29 4.29 16.06
N GLU A 173 15.16 4.93 17.23
CA GLU A 173 13.93 5.05 18.04
C GLU A 173 13.07 3.77 18.09
N ASN A 174 12.18 3.57 17.12
CA ASN A 174 11.27 2.41 17.02
C ASN A 174 11.79 1.25 16.15
N MET A 175 13.04 1.29 15.71
CA MET A 175 13.66 0.30 14.83
C MET A 175 15.13 0.06 15.19
N LYS A 176 15.60 -1.16 14.94
CA LYS A 176 17.02 -1.52 15.09
C LYS A 176 17.56 -2.12 13.79
N ILE A 177 18.64 -1.55 13.26
CA ILE A 177 19.36 -2.09 12.11
C ILE A 177 20.47 -3.03 12.60
N LYS A 178 20.45 -4.25 12.09
CA LYS A 178 21.37 -5.34 12.47
C LYS A 178 22.41 -5.62 11.40
N ARG A 179 22.11 -5.33 10.14
CA ARG A 179 23.01 -5.56 9.02
C ARG A 179 22.75 -4.55 7.91
N VAL A 180 23.81 -4.20 7.22
CA VAL A 180 23.77 -3.37 6.01
C VAL A 180 24.47 -4.06 4.86
N SER A 181 23.98 -3.88 3.64
CA SER A 181 24.66 -4.31 2.43
C SER A 181 24.66 -3.22 1.37
N ILE A 182 25.75 -3.14 0.60
CA ILE A 182 25.89 -2.27 -0.56
C ILE A 182 26.06 -3.13 -1.79
N SER A 183 25.31 -2.81 -2.83
CA SER A 183 25.41 -3.37 -4.17
C SER A 183 25.37 -2.24 -5.21
N PRO A 184 25.65 -2.51 -6.49
CA PRO A 184 25.44 -1.53 -7.54
C PRO A 184 24.00 -1.02 -7.61
N LEU A 185 23.02 -1.83 -7.18
CA LEU A 185 21.60 -1.47 -7.18
C LEU A 185 21.16 -0.73 -5.91
N GLY A 186 22.09 -0.40 -5.02
CA GLY A 186 21.82 0.41 -3.83
C GLY A 186 22.16 -0.26 -2.51
N ILE A 187 21.59 0.31 -1.44
CA ILE A 187 21.92 -0.02 -0.05
C ILE A 187 20.71 -0.72 0.58
N THR A 188 20.95 -1.85 1.25
CA THR A 188 19.92 -2.57 2.00
C THR A 188 20.21 -2.47 3.49
N LEU A 189 19.23 -2.03 4.27
CA LEU A 189 19.23 -2.10 5.72
C LEU A 189 18.33 -3.25 6.14
N LEU A 190 18.87 -4.18 6.92
CA LEU A 190 18.13 -5.30 7.51
C LEU A 190 18.05 -5.09 9.02
N GLY A 191 16.83 -5.17 9.55
CA GLY A 191 16.57 -4.88 10.95
C GLY A 191 15.30 -5.53 11.49
N SER A 192 14.83 -4.99 12.61
CA SER A 192 13.56 -5.31 13.25
C SER A 192 12.91 -4.04 13.80
N GLY A 193 11.59 -4.05 13.98
CA GLY A 193 10.82 -2.90 14.47
C GLY A 193 10.15 -2.10 13.35
N GLN A 194 9.71 -0.88 13.65
CA GLN A 194 8.88 -0.05 12.78
C GLN A 194 9.41 1.39 12.74
N PRO A 195 9.75 1.97 11.57
CA PRO A 195 10.13 3.37 11.47
C PRO A 195 8.95 4.29 11.78
N GLU A 196 9.24 5.45 12.38
CA GLU A 196 8.28 6.55 12.51
C GLU A 196 8.08 7.28 11.19
N GLY A 197 7.11 6.80 10.40
CA GLY A 197 6.79 7.36 9.08
C GLY A 197 7.60 6.73 7.94
N PRO A 198 7.65 7.40 6.77
CA PRO A 198 8.27 6.83 5.58
C PRO A 198 9.79 6.65 5.76
N ALA A 199 10.32 5.60 5.14
CA ALA A 199 11.71 5.18 5.31
C ALA A 199 12.73 6.18 4.73
N ASP A 200 12.31 7.08 3.84
CA ASP A 200 13.09 8.19 3.30
C ASP A 200 13.53 9.21 4.36
N LYS A 201 12.95 9.19 5.57
CA LYS A 201 13.39 10.00 6.71
C LYS A 201 14.72 9.56 7.31
N ILE A 202 15.18 8.34 7.03
CA ILE A 202 16.49 7.88 7.49
C ILE A 202 17.53 8.43 6.50
N ASN A 203 18.43 9.29 7.00
CA ASN A 203 19.49 9.86 6.19
C ASN A 203 20.52 8.79 5.86
N VAL A 204 20.51 8.34 4.60
CA VAL A 204 21.46 7.37 4.08
C VAL A 204 22.34 8.04 3.03
N ALA A 205 23.66 7.95 3.22
CA ALA A 205 24.64 8.48 2.29
C ALA A 205 25.89 7.61 2.21
N VAL A 206 26.54 7.57 1.05
CA VAL A 206 27.85 6.95 0.89
C VAL A 206 28.89 8.01 0.59
N ALA A 207 30.01 7.96 1.30
CA ALA A 207 31.20 8.71 0.94
C ALA A 207 32.10 7.84 0.06
N MET A 208 32.53 8.39 -1.06
CA MET A 208 33.34 7.72 -2.07
C MET A 208 34.83 8.00 -1.82
N LEU A 209 35.70 7.17 -2.39
CA LEU A 209 37.16 7.32 -2.31
C LEU A 209 37.65 8.63 -2.93
N ASP A 210 36.97 9.15 -3.95
CA ASP A 210 37.28 10.43 -4.59
C ASP A 210 36.84 11.66 -3.77
N GLY A 211 36.23 11.45 -2.59
CA GLY A 211 35.73 12.51 -1.72
C GLY A 211 34.29 12.95 -2.00
N SER A 212 33.66 12.47 -3.07
CA SER A 212 32.25 12.75 -3.33
C SER A 212 31.34 12.04 -2.33
N VAL A 213 30.16 12.61 -2.09
CA VAL A 213 29.13 12.04 -1.22
C VAL A 213 27.84 11.88 -2.02
N ARG A 214 27.27 10.67 -2.03
CA ARG A 214 25.97 10.39 -2.66
C ARG A 214 24.93 10.14 -1.58
N LYS A 215 23.84 10.93 -1.61
CA LYS A 215 22.67 10.75 -0.73
C LYS A 215 21.63 9.87 -1.42
N PHE A 216 20.80 9.20 -0.63
CA PHE A 216 19.73 8.35 -1.12
C PHE A 216 18.41 8.82 -0.52
N GLU A 217 17.50 9.27 -1.39
CA GLU A 217 16.21 9.87 -0.99
C GLU A 217 15.03 8.95 -1.32
N SER A 218 15.24 7.90 -2.13
CA SER A 218 14.22 6.93 -2.50
C SER A 218 14.47 5.58 -1.83
N ALA A 219 13.48 5.09 -1.10
CA ALA A 219 13.54 3.81 -0.39
C ALA A 219 12.27 2.99 -0.56
N ALA A 220 12.42 1.68 -0.70
CA ALA A 220 11.35 0.70 -0.59
C ALA A 220 11.47 -0.05 0.74
N THR A 221 10.35 -0.25 1.44
CA THR A 221 10.30 -0.99 2.70
C THR A 221 9.51 -2.26 2.54
N TYR A 222 10.08 -3.37 2.99
CA TYR A 222 9.43 -4.68 3.05
C TYR A 222 9.41 -5.16 4.50
N ARG A 223 8.31 -5.76 4.91
CA ARG A 223 8.12 -6.31 6.25
C ARG A 223 7.67 -7.75 6.14
N ASP A 224 8.27 -8.60 6.96
CA ASP A 224 7.96 -10.01 7.03
C ASP A 224 8.31 -10.54 8.41
N ASP A 225 7.33 -11.07 9.16
CA ASP A 225 7.52 -11.76 10.44
C ASP A 225 8.46 -11.02 11.43
N GLY A 226 8.15 -9.76 11.74
CA GLY A 226 8.96 -8.92 12.66
C GLY A 226 10.31 -8.43 12.12
N LYS A 227 10.67 -8.81 10.88
CA LYS A 227 11.83 -8.29 10.16
C LYS A 227 11.43 -7.12 9.28
N ILE A 228 12.34 -6.17 9.15
CA ILE A 228 12.21 -5.05 8.22
C ILE A 228 13.42 -5.02 7.29
N ILE A 229 13.15 -4.83 6.01
CA ILE A 229 14.13 -4.65 4.95
C ILE A 229 13.85 -3.29 4.31
N ILE A 230 14.82 -2.39 4.37
CA ILE A 230 14.72 -1.08 3.72
C ILE A 230 15.78 -1.03 2.62
N LYS A 231 15.34 -0.83 1.37
CA LYS A 231 16.23 -0.75 0.21
C LYS A 231 16.23 0.66 -0.37
N TYR A 232 17.39 1.30 -0.31
CA TYR A 232 17.65 2.61 -0.91
C TYR A 232 18.16 2.43 -2.32
N MET A 233 17.55 3.10 -3.28
CA MET A 233 17.86 2.99 -4.70
C MET A 233 18.62 4.23 -5.18
N PRO A 234 19.77 4.07 -5.86
CA PRO A 234 20.48 5.20 -6.44
C PRO A 234 19.91 5.57 -7.81
N ASP A 235 20.07 6.83 -8.20
CA ASP A 235 19.73 7.30 -9.57
C ASP A 235 20.62 6.66 -10.65
N SER A 236 21.79 6.15 -10.25
CA SER A 236 22.69 5.42 -11.14
C SER A 236 23.51 4.38 -10.37
N PRO A 237 23.88 3.24 -11.01
CA PRO A 237 24.55 2.16 -10.33
C PRO A 237 25.79 2.60 -9.53
N LEU A 238 25.92 2.08 -8.31
CA LEU A 238 27.08 2.34 -7.46
C LEU A 238 28.28 1.49 -7.88
N LYS A 239 29.46 2.12 -7.96
CA LYS A 239 30.73 1.41 -7.98
C LYS A 239 31.08 1.05 -6.54
N VAL A 240 30.87 -0.20 -6.17
CA VAL A 240 30.97 -0.65 -4.77
C VAL A 240 32.41 -0.59 -4.26
N GLU A 241 33.38 -0.84 -5.13
CA GLU A 241 34.81 -0.71 -4.90
C GLU A 241 35.19 0.70 -4.42
N ASP A 242 34.58 1.73 -5.00
CA ASP A 242 34.87 3.14 -4.73
C ASP A 242 34.18 3.66 -3.46
N VAL A 243 33.35 2.84 -2.81
CA VAL A 243 32.71 3.23 -1.54
C VAL A 243 33.72 3.16 -0.40
N ARG A 244 33.97 4.30 0.24
CA ARG A 244 34.83 4.42 1.43
C ARG A 244 34.08 4.05 2.71
N GLU A 245 32.88 4.61 2.89
CA GLU A 245 32.08 4.42 4.11
C GLU A 245 30.60 4.71 3.84
N LEU A 246 29.73 4.07 4.63
CA LEU A 246 28.29 4.29 4.63
C LEU A 246 27.90 5.10 5.87
N HIS A 247 27.06 6.10 5.69
CA HIS A 247 26.53 6.95 6.75
C HIS A 247 25.02 6.71 6.90
N ILE A 248 24.55 6.44 8.12
CA ILE A 248 23.14 6.22 8.45
C ILE A 248 22.80 7.07 9.68
N ASN A 249 22.01 8.15 9.50
CA ASN A 249 21.67 9.10 10.56
C ASN A 249 22.90 9.51 11.40
N GLY A 250 24.01 9.82 10.73
CA GLY A 250 25.28 10.20 11.37
C GLY A 250 26.14 9.04 11.88
N ASN A 251 25.64 7.80 11.91
CA ASN A 251 26.44 6.62 12.22
C ASN A 251 27.30 6.22 11.02
N VAL A 252 28.59 5.99 11.24
CA VAL A 252 29.52 5.60 10.18
C VAL A 252 29.76 4.10 10.21
N ILE A 253 29.41 3.43 9.12
CA ILE A 253 29.71 2.03 8.87
C ILE A 253 30.92 1.93 7.95
N LYS A 254 31.98 1.31 8.47
CA LYS A 254 33.20 1.00 7.71
C LYS A 254 33.16 -0.47 7.33
N TYR A 255 33.41 -0.74 6.05
CA TYR A 255 33.55 -2.10 5.54
C TYR A 255 35.00 -2.53 5.70
N LYS A 256 35.21 -3.76 6.19
CA LYS A 256 36.53 -4.38 6.22
C LYS A 256 36.89 -4.92 4.84
#